data_AF-A0A0M3J2L9-F1
#
_entry.id   AF-A0A0M3J2L9-F1
#
_cell.length_a   1.000
_cell.length_b   1.000
_cell.length_c   1.000
_cell.angle_alpha   90.00
_cell.angle_beta   90.00
_cell.angle_gamma   90.00
#
_symmetry.space_group_name_H-M   'P 1'
#
loop_
_entity.id
_entity.type
_entity.pdbx_description
1 polymer ?
#
loop_
_entity_poly.entity_id
_entity_poly.type
_entity_poly.pdbx_seq_one_letter_code
_entity_poly.pdbx_strand_id
1 'polypeptide(L)'
;MWFEERSWSNLKMSSLLVEEWRDLWSLKIDVIVASLAYVFATTNFLNLPKLILENGGLAFVAAYAAAILACVLPIIVMELSVGQLTGRAPVQALYNMCPIFRGVGISQIIFSLFVMAHMARFLGWLMLYLFHLFWAVLDGRPALIGVNFSTLEQPSHSIVEVGDFQIYLLAAMGAVWVLVFIAICFGVRWLGKVLSSIIISFIVTDHFS
;
A
#
# COMPACT_ATOMS: atom_id res chain seq x y z
N MET A 1 -13.03 31.45 32.56
CA MET A 1 -13.00 32.41 31.44
C MET A 1 -11.58 32.68 30.91
N TRP A 2 -10.69 33.38 31.62
CA TRP A 2 -9.35 33.73 31.08
C TRP A 2 -8.41 32.53 30.80
N PHE A 3 -8.51 31.44 31.57
CA PHE A 3 -7.73 30.22 31.34
C PHE A 3 -8.15 29.44 30.09
N GLU A 4 -9.44 29.47 29.74
CA GLU A 4 -9.94 28.80 28.54
C GLU A 4 -9.52 29.56 27.29
N GLU A 5 -9.66 30.88 27.25
CA GLU A 5 -9.27 31.69 26.09
C GLU A 5 -7.78 31.53 25.73
N ARG A 6 -6.90 31.47 26.73
CA ARG A 6 -5.45 31.25 26.51
C ARG A 6 -5.15 29.82 26.02
N SER A 7 -5.95 28.83 26.41
CA SER A 7 -5.83 27.46 25.91
C SER A 7 -6.26 27.36 24.45
N TRP A 8 -7.39 27.98 24.09
CA TRP A 8 -7.89 28.03 22.72
C TRP A 8 -6.96 28.81 21.79
N SER A 9 -6.36 29.92 22.25
CA SER A 9 -5.38 30.67 21.46
C SER A 9 -4.11 29.87 21.20
N ASN A 10 -3.61 29.14 22.20
CA ASN A 10 -2.42 28.30 22.06
C ASN A 10 -2.68 27.08 21.17
N LEU A 11 -3.86 26.47 21.27
CA LEU A 11 -4.29 25.39 20.38
C LEU A 11 -4.38 25.88 18.94
N LYS A 12 -5.00 27.05 18.71
CA LYS A 12 -5.13 27.64 17.38
C LYS A 12 -3.79 28.07 16.79
N MET A 13 -2.89 28.61 17.61
CA MET A 13 -1.52 28.94 17.19
C MET A 13 -0.74 27.66 16.83
N SER A 14 -0.86 26.61 17.64
CA SER A 14 -0.21 25.33 17.37
C SER A 14 -0.76 24.63 16.13
N SER A 15 -2.07 24.72 15.86
CA SER A 15 -2.67 24.13 14.66
C SER A 15 -2.24 24.88 13.39
N LEU A 16 -2.16 26.21 13.43
CA LEU A 16 -1.70 27.02 12.29
C LEU A 16 -0.23 26.73 11.94
N LEU A 17 0.64 26.63 12.97
CA LEU A 17 2.03 26.25 12.75
C LEU A 17 2.15 24.80 12.23
N VAL A 18 1.36 23.87 12.76
CA VAL A 18 1.35 22.47 12.30
C VAL A 18 0.87 22.34 10.85
N GLU A 19 -0.11 23.15 10.42
CA GLU A 19 -0.53 23.21 9.02
C GLU A 19 0.58 23.71 8.09
N GLU A 20 1.42 24.63 8.56
CA GLU A 20 2.52 25.21 7.77
C GLU A 20 3.70 24.23 7.55
N TRP A 21 3.94 23.32 8.50
CA TRP A 21 5.01 22.30 8.41
C TRP A 21 4.57 20.95 7.80
N ARG A 22 3.27 20.73 7.63
CA ARG A 22 2.74 19.45 7.13
C ARG A 22 2.54 19.50 5.62
N ASP A 23 3.15 18.56 4.91
CA ASP A 23 2.86 18.36 3.49
C ASP A 23 1.39 17.97 3.29
N LEU A 24 0.64 18.87 2.67
CA LEU A 24 -0.74 18.66 2.26
C LEU A 24 -0.81 18.14 0.84
N TRP A 25 -1.83 17.32 0.58
CA TRP A 25 -2.13 16.84 -0.76
C TRP A 25 -2.64 18.00 -1.63
N SER A 26 -2.24 18.00 -2.91
CA SER A 26 -2.62 19.06 -3.85
C SER A 26 -4.11 19.01 -4.19
N LEU A 27 -4.68 17.80 -4.32
CA LEU A 27 -6.08 17.58 -4.65
C LEU A 27 -6.68 16.52 -3.72
N LYS A 28 -7.98 16.65 -3.44
CA LYS A 28 -8.73 15.64 -2.66
C LYS A 28 -8.77 14.28 -3.38
N ILE A 29 -8.80 14.31 -4.71
CA ILE A 29 -8.82 13.10 -5.55
C ILE A 29 -7.53 12.30 -5.35
N ASP A 30 -6.37 12.95 -5.22
CA ASP A 30 -5.09 12.27 -5.01
C ASP A 30 -5.10 11.40 -3.74
N VAL A 31 -5.77 11.88 -2.67
CA VAL A 31 -5.94 11.13 -1.41
C VAL A 31 -6.85 9.91 -1.60
N ILE A 32 -7.96 10.09 -2.30
CA ILE A 32 -8.94 9.01 -2.54
C ILE A 32 -8.31 7.94 -3.43
N VAL A 33 -7.59 8.35 -4.47
CA VAL A 33 -6.87 7.45 -5.36
C VAL A 33 -5.76 6.69 -4.62
N ALA A 34 -4.95 7.39 -3.81
CA ALA A 34 -3.88 6.75 -3.05
C ALA A 34 -4.43 5.73 -2.03
N SER A 35 -5.55 6.06 -1.36
CA SER A 35 -6.19 5.14 -0.42
C SER A 35 -6.83 3.93 -1.11
N LEU A 36 -7.50 4.10 -2.25
CA LEU A 36 -8.01 2.98 -3.05
C LEU A 36 -6.88 2.08 -3.55
N ALA A 37 -5.79 2.66 -4.06
CA ALA A 37 -4.62 1.91 -4.50
C ALA A 37 -4.02 1.08 -3.36
N TYR A 38 -3.94 1.65 -2.14
CA TYR A 38 -3.51 0.92 -0.95
C TYR A 38 -4.41 -0.27 -0.61
N VAL A 39 -5.74 -0.09 -0.66
CA VAL A 39 -6.71 -1.17 -0.43
C VAL A 39 -6.57 -2.28 -1.48
N PHE A 40 -6.48 -1.92 -2.75
CA PHE A 40 -6.29 -2.90 -3.83
C PHE A 40 -4.95 -3.62 -3.77
N ALA A 41 -3.87 -2.93 -3.40
CA ALA A 41 -2.55 -3.55 -3.25
C ALA A 41 -2.48 -4.53 -2.08
N THR A 42 -3.23 -4.25 -1.00
CA THR A 42 -3.26 -5.11 0.20
C THR A 42 -4.23 -6.28 0.04
N THR A 43 -5.26 -6.13 -0.79
CA THR A 43 -6.25 -7.18 -1.01
C THR A 43 -5.78 -8.20 -2.03
N ASN A 44 -6.14 -9.47 -1.79
CA ASN A 44 -5.80 -10.56 -2.69
C ASN A 44 -6.78 -10.64 -3.88
N PHE A 45 -6.86 -9.55 -4.65
CA PHE A 45 -7.87 -9.39 -5.71
C PHE A 45 -7.72 -10.43 -6.82
N LEU A 46 -6.48 -10.84 -7.13
CA LEU A 46 -6.18 -11.83 -8.17
C LEU A 46 -6.69 -13.24 -7.82
N ASN A 47 -6.70 -13.61 -6.55
CA ASN A 47 -7.22 -14.92 -6.11
C ASN A 47 -8.72 -14.89 -5.79
N LEU A 48 -9.34 -13.70 -5.76
CA LEU A 48 -10.77 -13.55 -5.47
C LEU A 48 -11.65 -14.38 -6.41
N PRO A 49 -11.44 -14.43 -7.74
CA PRO A 49 -12.28 -15.24 -8.64
C PRO A 49 -12.21 -16.74 -8.31
N LYS A 50 -11.01 -17.23 -7.99
CA LYS A 50 -10.83 -18.62 -7.57
C LYS A 50 -11.58 -18.92 -6.27
N LEU A 51 -11.47 -18.03 -5.29
CA LEU A 51 -12.14 -18.17 -4.00
C LEU A 51 -13.67 -18.15 -4.14
N ILE A 52 -14.19 -17.32 -5.04
CA ILE A 52 -15.63 -17.26 -5.36
C ILE A 52 -16.09 -18.60 -5.95
N LEU A 53 -15.35 -19.17 -6.90
CA LEU A 53 -15.71 -20.44 -7.54
C LEU A 53 -15.69 -21.61 -6.55
N GLU A 54 -14.72 -21.65 -5.63
CA GLU A 54 -14.60 -22.73 -4.64
C GLU A 54 -15.66 -22.65 -3.52
N ASN A 55 -16.13 -21.44 -3.18
CA ASN A 55 -17.01 -21.22 -2.02
C ASN A 55 -18.50 -21.00 -2.39
N GLY A 56 -18.96 -21.52 -3.53
CA GLY A 56 -20.38 -21.47 -3.90
C GLY A 56 -20.81 -20.24 -4.70
N GLY A 57 -19.85 -19.59 -5.37
CA GLY A 57 -20.11 -18.56 -6.39
C GLY A 57 -20.80 -17.33 -5.82
N LEU A 58 -21.99 -17.03 -6.35
CA LEU A 58 -22.73 -15.81 -6.06
C LEU A 58 -23.13 -15.66 -4.59
N ALA A 59 -23.40 -16.76 -3.88
CA ALA A 59 -23.75 -16.73 -2.46
C ALA A 59 -22.59 -16.19 -1.60
N PHE A 60 -21.36 -16.61 -1.92
CA PHE A 60 -20.15 -16.08 -1.28
C PHE A 60 -19.94 -14.61 -1.61
N VAL A 61 -20.17 -14.19 -2.85
CA VAL A 61 -20.06 -12.78 -3.25
C VAL A 61 -21.03 -11.90 -2.46
N ALA A 62 -22.28 -12.33 -2.31
CA ALA A 62 -23.28 -11.58 -1.55
C ALA A 62 -22.90 -11.46 -0.06
N ALA A 63 -22.44 -12.56 0.56
CA ALA A 63 -21.97 -12.57 1.94
C ALA A 63 -20.72 -11.69 2.13
N TYR A 64 -19.78 -11.75 1.19
CA TYR A 64 -18.56 -10.95 1.18
C TYR A 64 -18.86 -9.45 1.04
N ALA A 65 -19.78 -9.08 0.14
CA ALA A 65 -20.23 -7.70 -0.03
C ALA A 65 -20.91 -7.18 1.25
N ALA A 66 -21.77 -7.99 1.88
CA ALA A 66 -22.41 -7.62 3.14
C ALA A 66 -21.37 -7.40 4.27
N ALA A 67 -20.37 -8.28 4.37
CA ALA A 67 -19.28 -8.13 5.35
C ALA A 67 -18.43 -6.88 5.12
N ILE A 68 -18.16 -6.52 3.86
CA ILE A 68 -17.46 -5.27 3.52
C ILE A 68 -18.28 -4.07 4.00
N LEU A 69 -19.57 -4.02 3.69
CA LEU A 69 -20.42 -2.89 4.06
C LEU A 69 -20.64 -2.79 5.57
N ALA A 70 -20.76 -3.92 6.27
CA ALA A 70 -21.04 -3.95 7.70
C ALA A 70 -19.80 -3.75 8.58
N CYS A 71 -18.63 -4.22 8.14
CA CYS A 71 -17.41 -4.19 8.95
C CYS A 71 -16.32 -3.31 8.35
N VAL A 72 -15.96 -3.51 7.08
CA VAL A 72 -14.81 -2.85 6.46
C VAL A 72 -15.08 -1.35 6.26
N LEU A 73 -16.24 -0.99 5.72
CA LEU A 73 -16.58 0.40 5.44
C LEU A 73 -16.61 1.26 6.72
N PRO A 74 -17.25 0.83 7.83
CA PRO A 74 -17.20 1.57 9.10
C PRO A 74 -15.79 1.72 9.65
N ILE A 75 -14.95 0.69 9.53
CA ILE A 75 -13.56 0.74 10.00
C ILE A 75 -12.76 1.75 9.18
N ILE A 76 -12.88 1.76 7.85
CA ILE A 76 -12.18 2.72 6.98
C ILE A 76 -12.62 4.15 7.31
N VAL A 77 -13.92 4.38 7.47
CA VAL A 77 -14.45 5.72 7.83
C VAL A 77 -13.93 6.16 9.19
N MET A 78 -13.90 5.26 10.17
CA MET A 78 -13.35 5.53 11.50
C MET A 78 -11.86 5.88 11.43
N GLU A 79 -11.05 5.10 10.71
CA GLU A 79 -9.61 5.32 10.59
C GLU A 79 -9.29 6.65 9.89
N LEU A 80 -10.00 6.96 8.80
CA LEU A 80 -9.88 8.25 8.11
C LEU A 80 -10.30 9.42 9.00
N SER A 81 -11.39 9.28 9.76
CA SER A 81 -11.87 10.32 10.69
C SER A 81 -10.85 10.58 11.81
N VAL A 82 -10.29 9.53 12.39
CA VAL A 82 -9.22 9.62 13.42
C VAL A 82 -7.98 10.32 12.84
N GLY A 83 -7.58 9.96 11.62
CA GLY A 83 -6.44 10.57 10.93
C GLY A 83 -6.63 12.05 10.62
N GLN A 84 -7.85 12.45 10.23
CA GLN A 84 -8.21 13.85 9.99
C GLN A 84 -8.29 14.67 11.28
N LEU A 85 -8.87 14.11 12.35
CA LEU A 85 -9.01 14.81 13.64
C LEU A 85 -7.67 15.01 14.36
N THR A 86 -6.80 14.00 14.34
CA THR A 86 -5.55 14.05 15.10
C THR A 86 -4.39 14.65 14.31
N GLY A 87 -4.42 14.51 12.98
CA GLY A 87 -3.39 15.02 12.08
C GLY A 87 -1.99 14.44 12.33
N ARG A 88 -1.87 13.31 13.04
CA ARG A 88 -0.60 12.77 13.59
C ARG A 88 -0.40 11.29 13.19
N ALA A 89 0.82 10.81 13.37
CA ALA A 89 1.17 9.39 13.17
C ALA A 89 0.34 8.46 14.08
N PRO A 90 0.05 7.20 13.69
CA PRO A 90 -0.92 6.33 14.35
C PRO A 90 -0.67 6.11 15.86
N VAL A 91 0.60 6.00 16.28
CA VAL A 91 0.96 5.88 17.70
C VAL A 91 0.54 7.11 18.50
N GLN A 92 0.86 8.31 17.98
CA GLN A 92 0.55 9.56 18.65
C GLN A 92 -0.95 9.89 18.54
N ALA A 93 -1.59 9.55 17.42
CA ALA A 93 -3.02 9.71 17.20
C ALA A 93 -3.83 8.95 18.26
N LEU A 94 -3.53 7.65 18.42
CA LEU A 94 -4.24 6.79 19.38
C LEU A 94 -3.89 7.13 20.83
N TYR A 95 -2.64 7.53 21.11
CA TYR A 95 -2.24 8.00 22.44
C TYR A 95 -3.03 9.24 22.89
N ASN A 96 -3.27 10.21 21.99
CA ASN A 96 -4.04 11.42 22.31
C ASN A 96 -5.54 11.13 22.55
N MET A 97 -6.07 10.04 22.01
CA MET A 97 -7.44 9.61 22.26
C MET A 97 -7.55 8.87 23.60
N CYS A 98 -6.74 7.82 23.78
CA CYS A 98 -6.63 7.13 25.05
C CYS A 98 -5.24 6.48 25.17
N PRO A 99 -4.51 6.71 26.28
CA PRO A 99 -3.16 6.19 26.44
C PRO A 99 -3.06 4.65 26.39
N ILE A 100 -4.15 3.94 26.68
CA ILE A 100 -4.21 2.47 26.58
C ILE A 100 -4.10 1.98 25.13
N PHE A 101 -4.57 2.78 24.16
CA PHE A 101 -4.54 2.43 22.74
C PHE A 101 -3.20 2.71 22.07
N ARG A 102 -2.18 3.16 22.82
CA ARG A 102 -0.82 3.30 22.32
C ARG A 102 -0.27 1.98 21.75
N GLY A 103 -0.61 0.85 22.37
CA GLY A 103 -0.21 -0.48 21.89
C GLY A 103 -0.74 -0.81 20.50
N VAL A 104 -1.97 -0.37 20.19
CA VAL A 104 -2.59 -0.55 18.87
C VAL A 104 -1.79 0.18 17.79
N GLY A 105 -1.40 1.43 18.04
CA GLY A 105 -0.57 2.19 17.10
C GLY A 105 0.81 1.57 16.84
N ILE A 106 1.44 0.99 17.87
CA ILE A 106 2.72 0.27 17.71
C ILE A 106 2.51 -1.00 16.88
N SER A 107 1.43 -1.75 17.15
CA SER A 107 1.11 -2.95 16.39
C SER A 107 0.86 -2.65 14.90
N GLN A 108 0.24 -1.51 14.58
CA GLN A 108 0.03 -1.06 13.21
C GLN A 108 1.34 -0.76 12.48
N ILE A 109 2.33 -0.17 13.15
CA ILE A 109 3.67 0.07 12.58
C ILE A 109 4.36 -1.26 12.29
N ILE A 110 4.35 -2.19 13.25
CA ILE A 110 4.98 -3.51 13.09
C ILE A 110 4.31 -4.28 11.93
N PHE A 111 2.98 -4.29 11.89
CA PHE A 111 2.23 -4.91 10.80
C PHE A 111 2.59 -4.31 9.44
N SER A 112 2.68 -2.98 9.36
CA SER A 112 3.08 -2.28 8.13
C SER A 112 4.49 -2.65 7.67
N LEU A 113 5.43 -2.85 8.60
CA LEU A 113 6.78 -3.33 8.27
C LEU A 113 6.77 -4.75 7.70
N PHE A 114 5.97 -5.65 8.27
CA PHE A 114 5.83 -7.00 7.74
C PHE A 114 5.21 -7.02 6.35
N VAL A 115 4.15 -6.24 6.14
CA VAL A 115 3.50 -6.11 4.82
C VAL A 115 4.49 -5.53 3.80
N MET A 116 5.23 -4.47 4.16
CA MET A 116 6.25 -3.86 3.29
C MET A 116 7.33 -4.86 2.88
N ALA A 117 7.83 -5.67 3.80
CA ALA A 117 8.83 -6.69 3.50
C ALA A 117 8.30 -7.78 2.54
N HIS A 118 7.05 -8.22 2.73
CA HIS A 118 6.42 -9.21 1.84
C HIS A 118 6.17 -8.63 0.44
N MET A 119 5.66 -7.40 0.36
CA MET A 119 5.38 -6.73 -0.90
C MET A 119 6.67 -6.37 -1.66
N ALA A 120 7.75 -6.02 -0.96
CA ALA A 120 9.05 -5.79 -1.58
C ALA A 120 9.60 -7.06 -2.24
N ARG A 121 9.43 -8.23 -1.62
CA ARG A 121 9.79 -9.53 -2.21
C ARG A 121 8.99 -9.79 -3.50
N PHE A 122 7.67 -9.63 -3.44
CA PHE A 122 6.79 -9.82 -4.59
C PHE A 122 7.14 -8.86 -5.75
N LEU A 123 7.40 -7.59 -5.44
CA LEU A 123 7.79 -6.60 -6.44
C LEU A 123 9.18 -6.90 -7.04
N GLY A 124 10.11 -7.45 -6.24
CA GLY A 124 11.41 -7.91 -6.73
C GLY A 124 11.27 -9.03 -7.78
N TRP A 125 10.36 -9.98 -7.53
CA TRP A 125 10.02 -11.01 -8.50
C TRP A 125 9.43 -10.42 -9.77
N LEU A 126 8.45 -9.53 -9.64
CA LEU A 126 7.82 -8.86 -10.79
C LEU A 126 8.85 -8.12 -11.65
N MET A 127 9.83 -7.45 -11.03
CA MET A 127 10.88 -6.72 -11.73
C MET A 127 11.77 -7.66 -12.57
N LEU A 128 12.14 -8.82 -12.03
CA LEU A 128 12.89 -9.84 -12.77
C LEU A 128 12.09 -10.41 -13.95
N TYR A 129 10.80 -10.68 -13.74
CA TYR A 129 9.91 -11.12 -14.80
C TYR A 129 9.79 -10.09 -15.92
N LEU A 130 9.67 -8.81 -15.57
CA LEU A 130 9.57 -7.72 -16.54
C LEU A 130 10.87 -7.56 -17.34
N PHE A 131 12.03 -7.73 -16.69
CA PHE A 131 13.32 -7.73 -17.36
C PHE A 131 13.44 -8.88 -18.38
N HIS A 132 13.08 -10.11 -17.98
CA HIS A 132 13.06 -11.25 -18.91
C HIS A 132 12.04 -11.09 -20.04
N LEU A 133 10.88 -10.49 -19.76
CA LEU A 133 9.88 -10.17 -20.77
C LEU A 133 10.43 -9.20 -21.82
N PHE A 134 11.05 -8.10 -21.37
CA PHE A 134 11.64 -7.11 -22.27
C PHE A 134 12.75 -7.71 -23.13
N TRP A 135 13.61 -8.54 -22.53
CA TRP A 135 14.67 -9.22 -23.25
C TRP A 135 14.13 -10.22 -24.29
N ALA A 136 13.09 -10.97 -23.96
CA ALA A 136 12.46 -11.92 -24.88
C ALA A 136 11.77 -11.21 -26.06
N VAL A 137 11.10 -10.09 -25.82
CA VAL A 137 10.46 -9.27 -26.87
C VAL A 137 11.53 -8.68 -27.80
N LEU A 138 12.65 -8.20 -27.25
CA LEU A 138 13.76 -7.65 -28.05
C LEU A 138 14.40 -8.71 -28.96
N ASP A 139 14.54 -9.95 -28.46
CA ASP A 139 15.17 -11.06 -29.19
C ASP A 139 14.17 -11.79 -30.12
N GLY A 140 12.93 -11.29 -30.25
CA GLY A 140 11.89 -11.86 -31.12
C GLY A 140 11.44 -13.27 -30.73
N ARG A 141 11.72 -13.72 -29.49
CA ARG A 141 11.34 -15.04 -28.99
C ARG A 141 9.92 -15.00 -28.42
N PRO A 142 9.15 -16.10 -28.48
CA PRO A 142 7.91 -16.20 -27.72
C PRO A 142 8.25 -16.09 -26.23
N ALA A 143 7.93 -14.94 -25.63
CA ALA A 143 8.23 -14.66 -24.25
C ALA A 143 7.56 -15.69 -23.34
N LEU A 144 8.29 -16.11 -22.30
CA LEU A 144 7.84 -16.93 -21.15
C LEU A 144 7.84 -18.47 -21.30
N ILE A 145 8.27 -19.05 -22.43
CA ILE A 145 8.43 -20.52 -22.53
C ILE A 145 9.73 -20.93 -21.78
N GLY A 146 9.67 -21.03 -20.45
CA GLY A 146 10.77 -21.57 -19.62
C GLY A 146 11.07 -20.79 -18.33
N VAL A 147 10.51 -19.60 -18.14
CA VAL A 147 10.72 -18.80 -16.92
C VAL A 147 9.60 -19.08 -15.92
N ASN A 148 9.71 -20.20 -15.20
CA ASN A 148 8.79 -20.53 -14.11
C ASN A 148 9.27 -19.95 -12.78
N PHE A 149 8.32 -19.69 -11.87
CA PHE A 149 8.62 -19.18 -10.53
C PHE A 149 9.59 -20.09 -9.77
N SER A 150 9.35 -21.40 -9.89
CA SER A 150 10.21 -22.45 -9.32
C SER A 150 11.63 -22.44 -9.88
N THR A 151 11.84 -21.96 -11.11
CA THR A 151 13.17 -21.90 -11.73
C THR A 151 13.98 -20.71 -11.20
N LEU A 152 13.31 -19.62 -10.82
CA LEU A 152 13.94 -18.42 -10.27
C LEU A 152 14.18 -18.52 -8.76
N GLU A 153 13.23 -19.11 -8.03
CA GLU A 153 13.27 -19.22 -6.57
C GLU A 153 14.09 -20.44 -6.09
N GLN A 154 14.30 -21.45 -6.95
CA GLN A 154 14.96 -22.73 -6.62
C GLN A 154 14.65 -23.20 -5.17
N PRO A 155 13.37 -23.46 -4.86
CA PRO A 155 12.96 -23.71 -3.48
C PRO A 155 13.67 -24.94 -2.92
N SER A 156 14.14 -24.84 -1.67
CA SER A 156 14.68 -25.98 -0.93
C SER A 156 13.65 -27.10 -0.84
N HIS A 157 14.11 -28.35 -0.87
CA HIS A 157 13.23 -29.52 -0.71
C HIS A 157 12.65 -29.67 0.70
N SER A 158 13.23 -28.97 1.69
CA SER A 158 12.77 -29.01 3.07
C SER A 158 13.01 -27.67 3.79
N ILE A 159 12.15 -27.33 4.76
CA ILE A 159 12.20 -26.06 5.52
C ILE A 159 13.45 -25.98 6.42
N VAL A 160 14.04 -27.14 6.74
CA VAL A 160 15.25 -27.25 7.56
C VAL A 160 16.51 -26.92 6.74
N GLU A 161 16.45 -27.09 5.42
CA GLU A 161 17.55 -26.77 4.52
C GLU A 161 17.45 -25.31 4.08
N VAL A 162 18.25 -24.46 4.72
CA VAL A 162 18.47 -23.11 4.24
C VAL A 162 19.25 -23.23 2.93
N GLY A 163 18.57 -23.03 1.80
CA GLY A 163 19.16 -23.14 0.47
C GLY A 163 20.24 -22.10 0.18
N ASP A 164 20.77 -22.12 -1.04
CA ASP A 164 21.85 -21.21 -1.44
C ASP A 164 21.39 -19.75 -1.58
N PHE A 165 22.32 -18.82 -1.34
CA PHE A 165 22.06 -17.38 -1.50
C PHE A 165 21.92 -17.01 -2.98
N GLN A 166 20.69 -16.73 -3.40
CA GLN A 166 20.39 -16.26 -4.75
C GLN A 166 20.68 -14.77 -4.91
N ILE A 167 21.88 -14.46 -5.39
CA ILE A 167 22.34 -13.07 -5.57
C ILE A 167 21.45 -12.26 -6.52
N TYR A 168 20.86 -12.90 -7.55
CA TYR A 168 19.96 -12.24 -8.50
C TYR A 168 18.67 -11.74 -7.83
N LEU A 169 18.10 -12.55 -6.94
CA LEU A 169 16.90 -12.20 -6.17
C LEU A 169 17.20 -11.09 -5.16
N LEU A 170 18.36 -11.19 -4.51
CA LEU A 170 18.84 -10.18 -3.56
C LEU A 170 19.08 -8.83 -4.25
N ALA A 171 19.72 -8.84 -5.42
CA ALA A 171 19.96 -7.63 -6.21
C ALA A 171 18.65 -6.98 -6.67
N ALA A 172 17.69 -7.78 -7.14
CA ALA A 172 16.37 -7.28 -7.52
C ALA A 172 15.61 -6.67 -6.32
N MET A 173 15.65 -7.34 -5.17
CA MET A 173 15.04 -6.82 -3.94
C MET A 173 15.74 -5.54 -3.46
N GLY A 174 17.07 -5.47 -3.55
CA GLY A 174 17.84 -4.26 -3.26
C GLY A 174 17.45 -3.09 -4.15
N ALA A 175 17.30 -3.32 -5.46
CA ALA A 175 16.84 -2.30 -6.40
C ALA A 175 15.43 -1.80 -6.09
N VAL A 176 14.51 -2.69 -5.67
CA VAL A 176 13.18 -2.31 -5.21
C VAL A 176 13.25 -1.44 -3.96
N TRP A 177 14.08 -1.78 -2.97
CA TRP A 177 14.26 -0.95 -1.78
C TRP A 177 14.84 0.43 -2.10
N VAL A 178 15.77 0.52 -3.05
CA VAL A 178 16.30 1.80 -3.54
C VAL A 178 15.19 2.61 -4.21
N LEU A 179 14.36 1.98 -5.04
CA LEU A 179 13.22 2.65 -5.69
C LEU A 179 12.20 3.15 -4.65
N VAL A 180 11.87 2.33 -3.65
CA VAL A 180 10.99 2.72 -2.54
C VAL A 180 11.58 3.90 -1.76
N PHE A 181 12.88 3.86 -1.46
CA PHE A 181 13.57 4.95 -0.79
C PHE A 181 13.51 6.25 -1.60
N ILE A 182 13.78 6.18 -2.90
CA ILE A 182 13.67 7.32 -3.82
C ILE A 182 12.22 7.86 -3.83
N ALA A 183 11.23 6.97 -3.91
CA ALA A 183 9.81 7.36 -3.89
C ALA A 183 9.41 8.06 -2.58
N ILE A 184 9.96 7.63 -1.45
CA ILE A 184 9.76 8.29 -0.14
C ILE A 184 10.45 9.66 -0.11
N CYS A 185 11.66 9.79 -0.66
CA CYS A 185 12.40 11.05 -0.70
C CYS A 185 11.69 12.14 -1.53
N PHE A 186 11.02 11.78 -2.62
CA PHE A 186 10.22 12.72 -3.40
C PHE A 186 8.91 13.15 -2.70
N GLY A 187 8.54 12.45 -1.63
CA GLY A 187 7.43 12.80 -0.76
C GLY A 187 6.06 12.59 -1.40
N VAL A 188 5.05 12.94 -0.60
CA VAL A 188 3.65 12.66 -0.87
C VAL A 188 3.11 13.44 -2.08
N ARG A 189 3.65 14.65 -2.32
CA ARG A 189 3.22 15.54 -3.41
C ARG A 189 3.57 14.97 -4.79
N TRP A 190 4.68 14.25 -4.90
CA TRP A 190 5.09 13.63 -6.16
C TRP A 190 4.28 12.37 -6.44
N LEU A 191 4.10 11.51 -5.43
CA LEU A 191 3.29 10.29 -5.53
C LEU A 191 1.83 10.59 -5.94
N GLY A 192 1.20 11.61 -5.34
CA GLY A 192 -0.16 12.01 -5.70
C GLY A 192 -0.30 12.42 -7.16
N LYS A 193 0.65 13.22 -7.68
CA LYS A 193 0.66 13.65 -9.08
C LYS A 193 0.86 12.48 -10.05
N VAL A 194 1.77 11.56 -9.75
CA VAL A 194 2.04 10.39 -10.59
C VAL A 194 0.79 9.51 -10.68
N LEU A 195 0.17 9.18 -9.54
CA LEU A 195 -1.04 8.34 -9.51
C LEU A 195 -2.22 8.98 -10.25
N SER A 196 -2.45 10.27 -10.01
CA SER A 196 -3.52 11.03 -10.68
C SER A 196 -3.31 11.06 -12.20
N SER A 197 -2.07 11.26 -12.65
CA SER A 197 -1.73 11.29 -14.09
C SER A 197 -1.91 9.94 -14.78
N ILE A 198 -1.60 8.83 -14.10
CA ILE A 198 -1.80 7.47 -14.63
C ILE A 198 -3.28 7.19 -14.84
N ILE A 199 -4.14 7.53 -13.86
CA ILE A 199 -5.58 7.27 -13.96
C ILE A 199 -6.23 8.12 -15.03
N ILE A 200 -5.89 9.42 -15.11
CA ILE A 200 -6.39 10.29 -16.18
C ILE A 200 -5.99 9.72 -17.55
N SER A 201 -4.76 9.22 -17.70
CA SER A 201 -4.32 8.59 -18.94
C SER A 201 -5.11 7.32 -19.28
N PHE A 202 -5.43 6.49 -18.27
CA PHE A 202 -6.22 5.28 -18.46
C PHE A 202 -7.66 5.60 -18.90
N ILE A 203 -8.32 6.54 -18.21
CA ILE A 203 -9.69 6.98 -18.53
C ILE A 203 -9.77 7.62 -19.92
N VAL A 204 -8.78 8.43 -20.30
CA VAL A 204 -8.73 9.06 -21.62
C VAL A 204 -8.51 8.01 -22.71
N THR A 205 -7.73 6.97 -22.45
CA THR A 205 -7.46 5.91 -23.43
C THR A 205 -8.72 5.07 -23.71
N ASP A 206 -9.51 4.75 -22.67
CA ASP A 206 -10.77 4.01 -22.82
C ASP A 206 -11.88 4.81 -23.54
N HIS A 207 -11.80 6.15 -23.54
CA HIS A 207 -12.76 7.01 -24.25
C HIS A 207 -12.51 7.10 -25.76
N PHE A 208 -11.35 6.62 -26.24
CA PHE A 208 -10.93 6.68 -27.64
C PHE A 208 -10.80 5.29 -28.32
N SER A 209 -11.26 4.23 -27.66
CA SER A 209 -11.43 2.88 -28.21
C SER A 209 -12.90 2.53 -28.38
#